data_AF-A0A1F7J669-F1
#
_entry.id   AF-A0A1F7J669-F1
#
_cell.length_a   1.000
_cell.length_b   1.000
_cell.length_c   1.000
_cell.angle_alpha   90.00
_cell.angle_beta   90.00
_cell.angle_gamma   90.00
#
_symmetry.space_group_name_H-M   'P 1'
#
loop_
_entity.id
_entity.type
_entity.pdbx_description
1 polymer ?
#
loop_
_entity_poly.entity_id
_entity_poly.type
_entity_poly.pdbx_seq_one_letter_code
_entity_poly.pdbx_strand_id
1 'polypeptide(L)' 'MRINWKEFFKFLSGAAFVGSITNAYLYFNNISLPFLGFTIAPGLLGMRAVVLSVLFLVFFYFGYLKKK' A
#
# COMPACT_ATOMS: atom_id res chain seq x y z
N MET A 1 -12.71 3.65 -24.32
CA MET A 1 -12.64 2.81 -23.10
C MET A 1 -13.28 3.57 -21.94
N ARG A 2 -14.39 3.09 -21.35
CA ARG A 2 -14.91 3.66 -20.09
C ARG A 2 -14.19 2.98 -18.93
N ILE A 3 -13.30 3.69 -18.26
CA ILE A 3 -12.64 3.18 -17.06
C ILE A 3 -13.71 3.08 -15.96
N ASN A 4 -13.95 1.85 -15.50
CA ASN A 4 -14.83 1.62 -14.36
C ASN A 4 -14.06 1.98 -13.09
N TRP A 5 -14.17 3.23 -12.65
CA TRP A 5 -13.47 3.77 -11.48
C TRP A 5 -13.62 2.89 -10.24
N LYS A 6 -14.75 2.19 -10.07
CA LYS A 6 -14.94 1.23 -8.97
C LYS A 6 -13.98 0.05 -9.04
N GLU A 7 -13.80 -0.57 -10.21
CA GLU A 7 -12.84 -1.66 -10.38
C GLU A 7 -11.41 -1.18 -10.21
N PHE A 8 -11.11 0.03 -10.69
CA PHE A 8 -9.80 0.65 -10.46
C PHE A 8 -9.49 0.79 -8.97
N PHE A 9 -10.41 1.33 -8.16
CA PHE A 9 -10.22 1.46 -6.71
C PHE A 9 -10.16 0.10 -5.99
N LYS A 10 -10.90 -0.92 -6.45
CA LYS A 10 -10.79 -2.28 -5.90
C LYS A 10 -9.41 -2.88 -6.14
N PHE A 11 -8.88 -2.74 -7.36
CA PHE A 11 -7.53 -3.18 -7.70
C PHE A 11 -6.47 -2.43 -6.88
N LEU A 12 -6.60 -1.10 -6.79
CA LEU A 12 -5.69 -0.25 -6.03
C LEU A 12 -5.71 -0.55 -4.53
N SER A 13 -6.87 -0.90 -3.99
CA SER A 13 -7.02 -1.38 -2.61
C SER A 13 -6.22 -2.67 -2.41
N GLY A 14 -6.38 -3.67 -3.28
CA GLY A 14 -5.56 -4.89 -3.21
C GLY A 14 -4.06 -4.63 -3.28
N ALA A 15 -3.62 -3.77 -4.21
CA ALA A 15 -2.20 -3.41 -4.37
C ALA A 15 -1.64 -2.68 -3.13
N ALA A 16 -2.41 -1.73 -2.58
CA ALA A 16 -2.04 -1.00 -1.36
C ALA A 16 -1.97 -1.92 -0.14
N PHE A 17 -2.87 -2.90 -0.04
CA PHE A 17 -2.86 -3.90 1.04
C PHE A 17 -1.59 -4.74 1.03
N VAL A 18 -1.27 -5.33 -0.12
CA VAL A 18 -0.05 -6.14 -0.29
C VAL A 18 1.19 -5.29 -0.03
N GLY A 19 1.24 -4.07 -0.56
CA GLY A 19 2.37 -3.16 -0.34
C GLY A 19 2.54 -2.76 1.13
N SER A 20 1.44 -2.57 1.86
CA SER A 20 1.45 -2.30 3.30
C SER A 20 2.01 -3.49 4.08
N ILE A 21 1.56 -4.71 3.78
CA ILE A 21 2.03 -5.93 4.46
C ILE A 21 3.52 -6.14 4.20
N THR A 22 3.96 -5.99 2.94
CA THR A 22 5.38 -6.13 2.59
C THR A 22 6.23 -5.12 3.36
N ASN A 23 5.86 -3.82 3.34
CA ASN A 23 6.63 -2.82 4.07
C ASN A 23 6.62 -3.05 5.60
N ALA A 24 5.49 -3.49 6.16
CA ALA A 24 5.39 -3.84 7.58
C ALA A 24 6.28 -5.03 7.93
N TYR A 25 6.28 -6.09 7.10
CA TYR A 25 7.11 -7.27 7.30
C TYR A 25 8.60 -6.90 7.30
N LEU A 26 9.04 -6.06 6.35
CA LEU A 26 10.43 -5.64 6.31
C LEU A 26 10.81 -4.73 7.47
N TYR A 27 9.88 -3.89 7.95
CA TYR A 27 10.07 -3.12 9.18
C TYR A 27 10.25 -4.02 10.40
N PHE A 28 9.36 -5.00 10.62
CA PHE A 28 9.43 -5.92 11.76
C PHE A 28 10.71 -6.76 11.77
N ASN A 29 11.18 -7.18 10.59
CA ASN A 29 12.42 -7.94 10.46
C ASN A 29 13.68 -7.06 10.44
N ASN A 30 13.55 -5.73 10.58
CA ASN A 30 14.65 -4.76 10.45
C ASN A 30 15.48 -4.96 9.17
N ILE A 31 14.83 -5.45 8.09
CA ILE A 31 15.50 -5.71 6.82
C ILE A 31 15.59 -4.39 6.08
N SER A 32 16.83 -3.95 5.86
CA SER A 32 17.09 -2.79 5.03
C SER A 32 16.96 -3.17 3.56
N LEU A 33 16.13 -2.44 2.82
CA LEU A 33 15.92 -2.69 1.39
C LEU A 33 16.99 -1.98 0.58
N PRO A 34 17.82 -2.72 -0.18
CA PRO A 34 18.63 -2.10 -1.22
C PRO A 34 17.70 -1.66 -2.36
N PHE A 35 17.65 -0.37 -2.62
CA PHE A 35 16.83 0.23 -3.67
C PHE A 35 17.64 1.26 -4.44
N LEU A 36 17.86 1.02 -5.75
CA LEU A 36 18.60 1.92 -6.64
C LEU A 36 20.01 2.31 -6.13
N GLY A 37 20.72 1.39 -5.49
CA GLY A 37 22.06 1.65 -4.91
C GLY A 37 22.05 2.37 -3.56
N PHE A 38 20.87 2.69 -3.02
CA PHE A 38 20.69 3.23 -1.67
C PHE A 38 20.11 2.17 -0.74
N THR A 39 20.40 2.29 0.55
CA THR A 39 19.81 1.44 1.58
C THR A 39 18.66 2.19 2.23
N ILE A 40 17.44 1.70 2.08
CA ILE A 40 16.28 2.31 2.72
C ILE A 40 16.27 1.86 4.19
N ALA A 41 16.32 2.83 5.09
CA ALA A 41 16.24 2.58 6.53
C ALA A 41 14.90 1.89 6.89
N PRO A 42 14.93 0.91 7.83
CA PRO A 42 13.72 0.23 8.30
C PRO A 42 12.62 1.20 8.75
N GLY A 43 12.97 2.29 9.42
CA GLY A 43 11.99 3.31 9.85
C GLY A 43 11.21 3.95 8.71
N LEU A 44 11.85 4.18 7.54
CA LEU A 44 11.17 4.74 6.37
C LEU A 44 10.22 3.71 5.74
N LEU A 45 10.58 2.42 5.79
CA LEU A 45 9.73 1.31 5.35
C LEU A 45 8.50 1.18 6.26
N GLY A 46 8.68 1.31 7.58
CA GLY A 46 7.57 1.35 8.53
C GLY A 46 6.62 2.51 8.26
N MET A 47 7.14 3.72 8.02
CA MET A 47 6.32 4.88 7.66
C MET A 47 5.55 4.65 6.35
N ARG A 48 6.18 4.04 5.34
CA ARG A 48 5.50 3.65 4.09
C ARG A 48 4.41 2.62 4.33
N ALA A 49 4.61 1.65 5.22
CA ALA A 49 3.58 0.69 5.58
C ALA A 49 2.34 1.39 6.14
N VAL A 50 2.51 2.35 7.04
CA VAL A 50 1.40 3.13 7.62
C VAL A 50 0.66 3.91 6.53
N VAL A 51 1.39 4.61 5.67
CA VAL A 51 0.79 5.36 4.55
C VAL A 51 -0.01 4.43 3.63
N LEU A 52 0.55 3.27 3.25
CA LEU A 52 -0.15 2.30 2.40
C LEU A 52 -1.35 1.66 3.10
N SER A 53 -1.31 1.46 4.42
CA SER A 53 -2.47 1.01 5.20
C SER A 53 -3.61 2.04 5.18
N VAL A 54 -3.30 3.32 5.35
CA VAL A 54 -4.32 4.39 5.23
C VAL A 54 -4.86 4.45 3.81
N LEU A 55 -3.99 4.35 2.81
CA LEU A 55 -4.39 4.36 1.41
C LEU A 55 -5.25 3.15 1.05
N PHE A 56 -4.94 1.98 1.62
CA PHE A 56 -5.76 0.77 1.53
C PHE A 56 -7.16 1.03 2.06
N LEU A 57 -7.30 1.59 3.26
CA LEU A 57 -8.61 1.89 3.86
C LEU A 57 -9.42 2.87 2.99
N VAL A 58 -8.76 3.91 2.46
CA VAL A 58 -9.39 4.87 1.55
C VAL A 58 -9.86 4.17 0.27
N PHE A 59 -9.00 3.44 -0.43
CA PHE A 59 -9.38 2.75 -1.66
C PHE A 59 -10.40 1.64 -1.43
N PHE A 60 -10.31 0.93 -0.31
CA PHE A 60 -11.29 -0.06 0.10
C PHE A 60 -12.66 0.60 0.32
N TYR A 61 -12.69 1.74 1.01
CA TYR A 61 -13.91 2.51 1.19
C TYR A 61 -14.51 2.96 -0.15
N PHE A 62 -13.73 3.56 -1.04
CA PHE A 62 -14.24 4.03 -2.34
C PHE A 62 -14.59 2.90 -3.32
N GLY A 63 -13.86 1.79 -3.30
CA GLY A 63 -14.05 0.66 -4.22
C GLY A 63 -15.16 -0.31 -3.79
N TYR A 64 -15.30 -0.57 -2.49
CA TYR A 64 -16.25 -1.54 -1.94
C TYR A 64 -17.43 -0.88 -1.22
N LEU A 65 -17.18 0.02 -0.26
CA LEU A 65 -18.24 0.56 0.60
C LEU A 65 -19.04 1.69 -0.02
N LYS A 66 -18.41 2.54 -0.84
CA LYS A 66 -19.09 3.64 -1.50
C LYS A 66 -20.06 3.06 -2.53
N LYS A 67 -21.33 2.92 -2.14
CA LYS A 67 -22.43 2.79 -3.11
C LYS A 67 -22.52 4.10 -3.90
N LYS A 68 -22.86 3.91 -5.17
CA LYS A 68 -22.79 4.87 -6.26
C LYS A 68 -23.31 6.25 -5.86
#